data_AF-A0A8J7H9G8-F1
#
_entry.id   AF-A0A8J7H9G8-F1
#
_cell.length_a   1.000
_cell.length_b   1.000
_cell.length_c   1.000
_cell.angle_alpha   90.00
_cell.angle_beta   90.00
_cell.angle_gamma   90.00
#
_symmetry.space_group_name_H-M   'P 1'
#
loop_
_entity.id
_entity.type
_entity.pdbx_description
1 polymer ?
#
loop_
_entity_poly.entity_id
_entity_poly.type
_entity_poly.pdbx_seq_one_letter_code
_entity_poly.pdbx_strand_id
1 'polypeptide(L)'
;MRYALDFQKANLTEILKYINEISNKFINEIEKVSYVSGDEEIQQLLSENSLNQFLAITYSLNIPINEAKINNSDFEELGQLFGFDDTLENKARLMQMWISLGSALESLLQIFLGVYLRDYENSGWGKWDNFKLDETKEDLLKTLNELKEKEIITQKQKDTFKRDIKEYLKSKQETKHLTDLTLGNLINFYHSNNLWSEKDASEIRDKMDFIRESRNCVHSFKERYVGTWEELLDSLRFFAQVMLELLGRLPDVDDMLQYEMELKAEIEREYYSNYDYY
;
A
#
# COMPACT_ATOMS: atom_id res chain seq x y z
N MET A 1 2.54 -12.02 14.07
CA MET A 1 3.30 -12.44 12.86
C MET A 1 4.73 -12.85 13.23
N ARG A 2 5.30 -13.92 12.69
CA ARG A 2 6.71 -14.29 12.96
C ARG A 2 7.62 -13.72 11.88
N TYR A 3 8.64 -12.96 12.27
CA TYR A 3 9.63 -12.44 11.33
C TYR A 3 10.60 -13.53 10.91
N ALA A 4 11.04 -13.50 9.65
CA ALA A 4 12.20 -14.25 9.19
C ALA A 4 13.39 -13.98 10.13
N LEU A 5 14.20 -15.02 10.40
CA LEU A 5 15.32 -14.95 11.34
C LEU A 5 16.30 -13.84 10.99
N ASP A 6 16.54 -13.65 9.69
CA ASP A 6 17.43 -12.62 9.17
C ASP A 6 16.92 -11.21 9.49
N PHE A 7 15.60 -10.97 9.44
CA PHE A 7 15.02 -9.67 9.76
C PHE A 7 15.07 -9.34 11.25
N GLN A 8 14.96 -10.33 12.14
CA GLN A 8 14.94 -10.09 13.58
C GLN A 8 16.24 -9.45 14.09
N LYS A 9 17.36 -9.78 13.45
CA LYS A 9 18.70 -9.30 13.83
C LYS A 9 19.20 -8.18 12.92
N ALA A 10 18.57 -7.98 11.76
CA ALA A 10 19.00 -7.00 10.78
C ALA A 10 19.06 -5.59 11.36
N ASN A 11 20.22 -4.94 11.30
CA ASN A 11 20.35 -3.51 11.55
C ASN A 11 19.70 -2.69 10.42
N LEU A 12 19.75 -1.35 10.54
CA LEU A 12 19.11 -0.46 9.58
C LEU A 12 19.63 -0.63 8.15
N THR A 13 20.94 -0.77 7.96
CA THR A 13 21.53 -0.96 6.61
C THR A 13 21.14 -2.33 6.04
N GLU A 14 21.18 -3.38 6.86
CA GLU A 14 20.82 -4.73 6.45
C GLU A 14 19.35 -4.83 6.05
N ILE A 15 18.43 -4.26 6.85
CA ILE A 15 17.00 -4.36 6.53
C ILE A 15 16.64 -3.57 5.28
N LEU A 16 17.28 -2.42 5.03
CA LEU A 16 17.07 -1.64 3.81
C LEU A 16 17.57 -2.37 2.56
N LYS A 17 18.69 -3.11 2.69
CA LYS A 17 19.16 -4.00 1.62
C LYS A 17 18.15 -5.10 1.33
N TYR A 18 17.63 -5.78 2.36
CA TYR A 18 16.60 -6.81 2.19
C TYR A 18 15.34 -6.23 1.54
N ILE A 19 14.87 -5.06 1.96
CA ILE A 19 13.73 -4.38 1.34
C ILE A 19 13.96 -4.18 -0.15
N ASN A 20 15.15 -3.72 -0.56
CA ASN A 20 15.46 -3.52 -1.98
C ASN A 20 15.46 -4.84 -2.76
N GLU A 21 16.10 -5.89 -2.23
CA GLU A 21 16.13 -7.21 -2.88
C GLU A 21 14.72 -7.81 -3.04
N ILE A 22 13.91 -7.76 -1.99
CA ILE A 22 12.53 -8.28 -2.01
C ILE A 22 11.66 -7.43 -2.93
N SER A 23 11.83 -6.10 -2.96
CA SER A 23 11.06 -5.22 -3.85
C SER A 23 11.30 -5.54 -5.33
N ASN A 24 12.56 -5.77 -5.72
CA ASN A 24 12.89 -6.17 -7.09
C ASN A 24 12.29 -7.53 -7.44
N LYS A 25 12.39 -8.51 -6.53
CA LYS A 25 11.77 -9.82 -6.72
C LYS A 25 10.24 -9.70 -6.84
N PHE A 26 9.62 -8.87 -6.00
CA PHE A 26 8.18 -8.63 -6.01
C PHE A 26 7.72 -8.08 -7.34
N ILE A 27 8.41 -7.05 -7.88
CA ILE A 27 8.08 -6.48 -9.18
C ILE A 27 8.23 -7.49 -10.31
N ASN A 28 9.31 -8.26 -10.35
CA ASN A 28 9.52 -9.28 -11.38
C ASN A 28 8.37 -10.31 -11.41
N GLU A 29 7.90 -10.77 -10.24
CA GLU A 29 6.76 -11.69 -10.19
C GLU A 29 5.44 -11.01 -10.58
N ILE A 30 5.25 -9.74 -10.20
CA ILE A 30 4.06 -8.96 -10.60
C ILE A 30 4.01 -8.75 -12.12
N GLU A 31 5.14 -8.49 -12.78
CA GLU A 31 5.21 -8.33 -14.23
C GLU A 31 4.74 -9.60 -14.96
N LYS A 32 5.21 -10.77 -14.51
CA LYS A 32 4.78 -12.07 -15.02
C LYS A 32 3.26 -12.25 -14.86
N VAL A 33 2.75 -12.02 -13.65
CA VAL A 33 1.32 -12.19 -13.33
C VAL A 33 0.46 -11.22 -14.14
N SER A 34 0.89 -9.97 -14.26
CA SER A 34 0.23 -8.93 -15.06
C SER A 34 0.16 -9.33 -16.54
N TYR A 35 1.26 -9.80 -17.11
CA TYR A 35 1.32 -10.29 -18.47
C TYR A 35 0.34 -11.46 -18.71
N VAL A 36 0.39 -12.48 -17.86
CA VAL A 36 -0.43 -13.69 -17.98
C VAL A 36 -1.92 -13.42 -17.74
N SER A 37 -2.27 -12.38 -16.97
CA SER A 37 -3.67 -12.04 -16.67
C SER A 37 -4.52 -11.81 -17.92
N GLY A 38 -3.92 -11.29 -19.00
CA GLY A 38 -4.63 -10.90 -20.23
C GLY A 38 -5.69 -9.81 -20.04
N ASP A 39 -5.72 -9.14 -18.87
CA ASP A 39 -6.72 -8.14 -18.52
C ASP A 39 -6.12 -6.73 -18.70
N GLU A 40 -6.69 -5.94 -19.61
CA GLU A 40 -6.18 -4.61 -19.99
C GLU A 40 -6.10 -3.65 -18.79
N GLU A 41 -7.06 -3.73 -17.86
CA GLU A 41 -7.12 -2.83 -16.71
C GLU A 41 -6.06 -3.20 -15.67
N ILE A 42 -5.87 -4.51 -15.41
CA ILE A 42 -4.80 -5.01 -14.56
C ILE A 42 -3.44 -4.62 -15.16
N GLN A 43 -3.24 -4.79 -16.47
CA GLN A 43 -2.00 -4.44 -17.16
C GLN A 43 -1.72 -2.93 -17.13
N GLN A 44 -2.77 -2.10 -17.22
CA GLN A 44 -2.62 -0.64 -17.10
C GLN A 44 -2.23 -0.23 -15.67
N LEU A 45 -2.89 -0.78 -14.66
CA LEU A 45 -2.58 -0.50 -13.25
C LEU A 45 -1.18 -0.99 -12.87
N LEU A 46 -0.82 -2.20 -13.32
CA LEU A 46 0.47 -2.86 -13.10
C LEU A 46 1.44 -2.65 -14.27
N SER A 47 1.41 -1.45 -14.86
CA SER A 47 2.32 -1.07 -15.94
C SER A 47 3.75 -0.87 -15.44
N GLU A 48 4.73 -0.97 -16.34
CA GLU A 48 6.15 -0.68 -16.06
C GLU A 48 6.33 0.66 -15.32
N ASN A 49 5.56 1.70 -15.68
CA ASN A 49 5.63 2.99 -15.01
C ASN A 49 5.17 2.91 -13.54
N SER A 50 4.05 2.24 -13.26
CA SER A 50 3.55 2.04 -11.89
C SER A 50 4.51 1.21 -11.04
N LEU A 51 5.09 0.16 -11.62
CA LEU A 51 6.02 -0.73 -10.93
C LEU A 51 7.37 -0.03 -10.66
N ASN A 52 7.88 0.75 -11.61
CA ASN A 52 9.04 1.61 -11.41
C ASN A 52 8.80 2.69 -10.35
N GLN A 53 7.57 3.23 -10.29
CA GLN A 53 7.19 4.18 -9.24
C GLN A 53 7.25 3.53 -7.85
N PHE A 54 6.83 2.27 -7.71
CA PHE A 54 7.00 1.51 -6.46
C PHE A 54 8.47 1.29 -6.10
N LEU A 55 9.31 0.90 -7.06
CA LEU A 55 10.75 0.78 -6.83
C LEU A 55 11.37 2.11 -6.40
N ALA A 56 10.96 3.23 -6.99
CA ALA A 56 11.43 4.55 -6.58
C ALA A 56 10.98 4.91 -5.14
N ILE A 57 9.73 4.61 -4.79
CA ILE A 57 9.20 4.84 -3.43
C ILE A 57 9.97 4.01 -2.40
N THR A 58 10.18 2.72 -2.65
CA THR A 58 10.93 1.84 -1.74
C THR A 58 12.40 2.25 -1.67
N TYR A 59 13.02 2.60 -2.79
CA TYR A 59 14.39 3.10 -2.83
C TYR A 59 14.57 4.39 -2.02
N SER A 60 13.54 5.25 -1.96
CA SER A 60 13.60 6.50 -1.18
C SER A 60 13.89 6.29 0.31
N LEU A 61 13.60 5.09 0.86
CA LEU A 61 13.98 4.71 2.22
C LEU A 61 15.50 4.70 2.45
N ASN A 62 16.31 4.57 1.39
CA ASN A 62 17.77 4.57 1.49
C ASN A 62 18.35 5.99 1.47
N ILE A 63 17.63 6.97 0.92
CA ILE A 63 18.18 8.31 0.64
C ILE A 63 18.64 9.00 1.93
N PRO A 64 17.82 9.12 3.00
CA PRO A 64 18.24 9.82 4.21
C PRO A 64 19.48 9.20 4.88
N ILE A 65 19.65 7.88 4.74
CA ILE A 65 20.75 7.10 5.31
C ILE A 65 22.02 7.27 4.45
N ASN A 66 21.89 7.18 3.13
CA ASN A 66 23.02 7.35 2.21
C ASN A 66 23.60 8.76 2.26
N GLU A 67 22.75 9.78 2.35
CA GLU A 67 23.20 11.17 2.52
C GLU A 67 23.98 11.37 3.83
N ALA A 68 23.52 10.75 4.92
CA ALA A 68 24.20 10.84 6.19
C ALA A 68 25.58 10.13 6.15
N LYS A 69 25.69 8.99 5.44
CA LYS A 69 26.96 8.30 5.18
C LYS A 69 27.95 9.12 4.34
N ILE A 70 27.47 9.92 3.38
CA ILE A 70 28.33 10.80 2.58
C ILE A 70 28.96 11.89 3.46
N ASN A 71 28.20 12.43 4.40
CA ASN A 71 28.63 13.52 5.28
C ASN A 71 29.49 13.02 6.46
N ASN A 72 29.41 11.74 6.81
CA ASN A 72 30.23 11.11 7.84
C ASN A 72 30.54 9.66 7.44
N SER A 73 31.77 9.38 7.00
CA SER A 73 32.17 8.03 6.56
C SER A 73 32.19 6.99 7.69
N ASP A 74 32.27 7.42 8.95
CA ASP A 74 32.24 6.56 10.15
C ASP A 74 30.81 6.30 10.66
N PHE A 75 29.79 6.70 9.89
CA PHE A 75 28.36 6.53 10.18
C PHE A 75 27.92 5.05 10.33
N GLU A 76 28.80 4.08 10.06
CA GLU A 76 28.54 2.65 10.23
C GLU A 76 28.58 2.17 11.70
N GLU A 77 29.15 2.95 12.63
CA GLU A 77 28.97 2.68 14.05
C GLU A 77 27.55 3.06 14.48
N LEU A 78 26.65 2.08 14.37
CA LEU A 78 25.26 2.13 14.84
C LEU A 78 25.09 2.80 16.22
N GLY A 79 26.10 2.73 17.10
CA GLY A 79 26.11 3.39 18.42
C GLY A 79 26.21 4.92 18.40
N GLN A 80 26.77 5.53 17.35
CA GLN A 80 26.77 6.99 17.14
C GLN A 80 25.56 7.45 16.30
N LEU A 81 24.97 6.54 15.51
CA LEU A 81 23.74 6.75 14.73
C LEU A 81 22.51 6.99 15.61
N PHE A 82 22.47 6.38 16.80
CA PHE A 82 21.51 6.68 17.87
C PHE A 82 22.02 7.75 18.85
N GLY A 83 23.07 8.50 18.50
CA GLY A 83 23.56 9.64 19.27
C GLY A 83 22.41 10.59 19.55
N PHE A 84 21.94 10.59 20.79
CA PHE A 84 20.76 11.27 21.34
C PHE A 84 20.83 12.81 21.28
N ASP A 85 21.53 13.38 20.31
CA ASP A 85 21.37 14.78 20.02
C ASP A 85 20.08 14.93 19.21
N ASP A 86 19.06 15.46 19.88
CA ASP A 86 17.76 15.86 19.34
C ASP A 86 17.94 17.06 18.38
N THR A 87 18.71 16.83 17.32
CA THR A 87 18.99 17.82 16.29
C THR A 87 17.82 17.91 15.33
N LEU A 88 17.62 19.11 14.79
CA LEU A 88 16.61 19.34 13.75
C LEU A 88 16.83 18.43 12.53
N GLU A 89 18.10 18.15 12.19
CA GLU A 89 18.47 17.28 11.07
C GLU A 89 18.06 15.83 11.32
N ASN A 90 18.36 15.27 12.50
CA ASN A 90 17.95 13.91 12.87
C ASN A 90 16.42 13.76 12.85
N LYS A 91 15.71 14.75 13.39
CA LYS A 91 14.24 14.79 13.33
C LYS A 91 13.74 14.82 11.89
N ALA A 92 14.33 15.64 11.02
CA ALA A 92 13.96 15.72 9.61
C ALA A 92 14.20 14.39 8.87
N ARG A 93 15.34 13.73 9.10
CA ARG A 93 15.65 12.41 8.51
C ARG A 93 14.65 11.34 8.94
N LEU A 94 14.35 11.28 10.25
CA LEU A 94 13.37 10.33 10.78
C LEU A 94 11.97 10.59 10.21
N MET A 95 11.54 11.85 10.11
CA MET A 95 10.27 12.22 9.46
C MET A 95 10.23 11.75 7.99
N GLN A 96 11.29 11.99 7.21
CA GLN A 96 11.37 11.55 5.82
C GLN A 96 11.25 10.02 5.70
N MET A 97 11.95 9.27 6.56
CA MET A 97 11.87 7.81 6.61
C MET A 97 10.44 7.32 6.87
N TRP A 98 9.72 7.93 7.82
CA TRP A 98 8.33 7.56 8.10
C TRP A 98 7.39 7.88 6.93
N ILE A 99 7.59 9.03 6.28
CA ILE A 99 6.81 9.40 5.09
C ILE A 99 7.02 8.37 3.99
N SER A 100 8.27 8.04 3.68
CA SER A 100 8.64 7.05 2.67
C SER A 100 8.12 5.66 3.02
N LEU A 101 8.21 5.23 4.28
CA LEU A 101 7.74 3.91 4.72
C LEU A 101 6.22 3.78 4.60
N GLY A 102 5.47 4.81 5.02
CA GLY A 102 4.02 4.81 4.87
C GLY A 102 3.58 4.83 3.41
N SER A 103 4.29 5.54 2.54
CA SER A 103 4.04 5.52 1.08
C SER A 103 4.39 4.17 0.45
N ALA A 104 5.49 3.54 0.88
CA ALA A 104 5.90 2.22 0.42
C ALA A 104 4.88 1.13 0.83
N LEU A 105 4.37 1.19 2.06
CA LEU A 105 3.32 0.30 2.53
C LEU A 105 2.01 0.49 1.75
N GLU A 106 1.59 1.73 1.50
CA GLU A 106 0.40 2.02 0.68
C GLU A 106 0.54 1.46 -0.74
N SER A 107 1.67 1.72 -1.40
CA SER A 107 1.93 1.27 -2.77
C SER A 107 2.07 -0.25 -2.86
N LEU A 108 2.74 -0.91 -1.91
CA LEU A 108 2.82 -2.37 -1.82
C LEU A 108 1.42 -3.01 -1.78
N LEU A 109 0.56 -2.48 -0.88
CA LEU A 109 -0.79 -2.98 -0.70
C LEU A 109 -1.69 -2.71 -1.92
N GLN A 110 -1.49 -1.60 -2.64
CA GLN A 110 -2.20 -1.32 -3.90
C GLN A 110 -1.77 -2.25 -5.02
N ILE A 111 -0.46 -2.45 -5.22
CA ILE A 111 0.06 -3.34 -6.27
C ILE A 111 -0.42 -4.77 -6.03
N PHE A 112 -0.31 -5.26 -4.79
CA PHE A 112 -0.81 -6.58 -4.45
C PHE A 112 -2.32 -6.71 -4.72
N LEU A 113 -3.11 -5.68 -4.40
CA LEU A 113 -4.54 -5.69 -4.68
C LEU A 113 -4.83 -5.65 -6.19
N GLY A 114 -3.98 -4.99 -6.98
CA GLY A 114 -4.11 -4.89 -8.44
C GLY A 114 -4.02 -6.25 -9.13
N VAL A 115 -3.24 -7.19 -8.58
CA VAL A 115 -3.22 -8.59 -9.04
C VAL A 115 -4.60 -9.25 -8.88
N TYR A 116 -5.28 -8.92 -7.79
CA TYR A 116 -6.59 -9.45 -7.41
C TYR A 116 -7.72 -8.47 -7.72
N LEU A 117 -7.56 -7.63 -8.76
CA LEU A 117 -8.48 -6.53 -9.05
C LEU A 117 -9.93 -7.01 -9.18
N ARG A 118 -10.16 -8.10 -9.92
CA ARG A 118 -11.51 -8.63 -10.14
C ARG A 118 -12.13 -9.16 -8.85
N ASP A 119 -11.35 -9.81 -7.99
CA ASP A 119 -11.82 -10.24 -6.67
C ASP A 119 -12.17 -9.03 -5.79
N TYR A 120 -11.34 -7.99 -5.83
CA TYR A 120 -11.61 -6.74 -5.12
C TYR A 120 -12.91 -6.07 -5.60
N GLU A 121 -13.11 -5.90 -6.90
CA GLU A 121 -14.31 -5.28 -7.46
C GLU A 121 -15.58 -6.07 -7.12
N ASN A 122 -15.49 -7.40 -7.23
CA ASN A 122 -16.58 -8.33 -6.93
C ASN A 122 -16.89 -8.41 -5.44
N SER A 123 -15.94 -8.11 -4.55
CA SER A 123 -16.18 -8.07 -3.10
C SER A 123 -17.22 -7.03 -2.68
N GLY A 124 -17.49 -6.03 -3.54
CA GLY A 124 -18.40 -4.94 -3.21
C GLY A 124 -17.90 -4.08 -2.04
N TRP A 125 -16.60 -4.13 -1.71
CA TRP A 125 -16.09 -3.50 -0.50
C TRP A 125 -16.42 -2.00 -0.43
N GLY A 126 -17.02 -1.59 0.69
CA GLY A 126 -17.46 -0.22 0.92
C GLY A 126 -18.88 0.09 0.43
N LYS A 127 -19.50 -0.79 -0.37
CA LYS A 127 -20.93 -0.72 -0.72
C LYS A 127 -21.80 -1.15 0.46
N TRP A 128 -23.02 -0.64 0.51
CA TRP A 128 -24.04 -1.13 1.43
C TRP A 128 -25.05 -1.99 0.70
N ASP A 129 -25.12 -3.27 1.06
CA ASP A 129 -26.06 -4.21 0.48
C ASP A 129 -27.50 -3.89 0.89
N ASN A 130 -28.42 -3.97 -0.08
CA ASN A 130 -29.85 -3.73 0.12
C ASN A 130 -30.19 -2.35 0.74
N PHE A 131 -29.35 -1.34 0.53
CA PHE A 131 -29.56 -0.02 1.08
C PHE A 131 -30.69 0.75 0.38
N LYS A 132 -31.74 1.08 1.14
CA LYS A 132 -32.89 1.87 0.68
C LYS A 132 -32.55 3.36 0.64
N LEU A 133 -31.80 3.75 -0.39
CA LEU A 133 -31.23 5.09 -0.55
C LEU A 133 -32.28 6.20 -0.49
N ASP A 134 -33.39 6.05 -1.23
CA ASP A 134 -34.37 7.13 -1.38
C ASP A 134 -35.20 7.31 -0.11
N GLU A 135 -35.66 6.21 0.51
CA GLU A 135 -36.32 6.25 1.83
C GLU A 135 -35.41 6.92 2.88
N THR A 136 -34.13 6.54 2.91
CA THR A 136 -33.17 7.11 3.86
C THR A 136 -32.92 8.60 3.60
N LYS A 137 -32.84 9.03 2.34
CA LYS A 137 -32.66 10.45 1.98
C LYS A 137 -33.86 11.29 2.39
N GLU A 138 -35.07 10.78 2.20
CA GLU A 138 -36.31 11.48 2.56
C GLU A 138 -36.40 11.68 4.08
N ASP A 139 -36.14 10.63 4.86
CA ASP A 139 -36.17 10.69 6.33
C ASP A 139 -35.10 11.63 6.91
N LEU A 140 -33.88 11.59 6.36
CA LEU A 140 -32.80 12.50 6.77
C LEU A 140 -33.14 13.96 6.42
N LEU A 141 -33.70 14.22 5.24
CA LEU A 141 -34.08 15.56 4.84
C LEU A 141 -35.22 16.11 5.72
N LYS A 142 -36.20 15.27 6.05
CA LYS A 142 -37.27 15.62 6.98
C LYS A 142 -36.71 16.00 8.35
N THR A 143 -35.81 15.20 8.90
CA THR A 143 -35.14 15.48 10.18
C THR A 143 -34.40 16.81 10.14
N LEU A 144 -33.64 17.09 9.07
CA LEU A 144 -32.93 18.36 8.91
C LEU A 144 -33.88 19.56 8.79
N ASN A 145 -35.05 19.39 8.17
CA ASN A 145 -36.08 20.43 8.12
C ASN A 145 -36.61 20.72 9.53
N GLU A 146 -36.98 19.67 10.29
CA GLU A 146 -37.48 19.80 11.65
C GLU A 146 -36.46 20.47 12.59
N LEU A 147 -35.17 20.12 12.49
CA LEU A 147 -34.10 20.75 13.28
C LEU A 147 -33.95 22.25 12.95
N LYS A 148 -34.14 22.62 11.67
CA LYS A 148 -34.11 24.02 11.25
C LYS A 148 -35.34 24.78 11.74
N GLU A 149 -36.52 24.17 11.72
CA GLU A 149 -37.76 24.77 12.21
C GLU A 149 -37.74 25.00 13.72
N LYS A 150 -37.11 24.08 14.47
CA LYS A 150 -36.86 24.21 15.91
C LYS A 150 -35.70 25.17 16.25
N GLU A 151 -35.12 25.84 15.24
CA GLU A 151 -33.96 26.74 15.37
C GLU A 151 -32.73 26.11 16.05
N ILE A 152 -32.63 24.78 16.06
CA ILE A 152 -31.47 24.04 16.60
C ILE A 152 -30.26 24.19 15.66
N ILE A 153 -30.52 24.25 14.35
CA ILE A 153 -29.51 24.48 13.32
C ILE A 153 -29.90 25.66 12.42
N THR A 154 -28.88 26.34 11.89
CA THR A 154 -29.04 27.39 10.88
C THR A 154 -29.29 26.79 9.49
N GLN A 155 -29.83 27.61 8.59
CA GLN A 155 -30.00 27.23 7.18
C GLN A 155 -28.66 26.81 6.53
N LYS A 156 -27.57 27.53 6.83
CA LYS A 156 -26.22 27.21 6.33
C LYS A 156 -25.73 25.84 6.81
N GLN A 157 -25.95 25.51 8.09
CA GLN A 157 -25.60 24.20 8.65
C GLN A 157 -26.44 23.10 7.98
N LYS A 158 -27.75 23.31 7.80
CA LYS A 158 -28.63 22.38 7.09
C LYS A 158 -28.15 22.10 5.66
N ASP A 159 -27.80 23.14 4.90
CA ASP A 159 -27.36 22.98 3.51
C ASP A 159 -26.02 22.23 3.42
N THR A 160 -25.13 22.48 4.39
CA THR A 160 -23.86 21.75 4.53
C THR A 160 -24.12 20.27 4.83
N PHE A 161 -24.91 19.95 5.86
CA PHE A 161 -25.28 18.57 6.17
C PHE A 161 -25.94 17.86 5.00
N LYS A 162 -26.87 18.52 4.31
CA LYS A 162 -27.55 17.94 3.14
C LYS A 162 -26.55 17.54 2.06
N ARG A 163 -25.57 18.39 1.76
CA ARG A 163 -24.51 18.09 0.79
C ARG A 163 -23.65 16.92 1.27
N ASP A 164 -23.13 17.01 2.49
CA ASP A 164 -22.17 16.04 3.02
C ASP A 164 -22.82 14.64 3.16
N ILE A 165 -24.08 14.56 3.59
CA ILE A 165 -24.86 13.32 3.63
C ILE A 165 -25.08 12.78 2.21
N LYS A 166 -25.47 13.63 1.25
CA LYS A 166 -25.69 13.20 -0.13
C LYS A 166 -24.43 12.60 -0.74
N GLU A 167 -23.28 13.24 -0.54
CA GLU A 167 -21.98 12.77 -1.02
C GLU A 167 -21.58 11.46 -0.32
N TYR A 168 -21.74 11.38 1.00
CA TYR A 168 -21.47 10.18 1.77
C TYR A 168 -22.32 9.00 1.31
N LEU A 169 -23.64 9.17 1.19
CA LEU A 169 -24.56 8.10 0.75
C LEU A 169 -24.27 7.66 -0.68
N LYS A 170 -23.92 8.60 -1.58
CA LYS A 170 -23.49 8.25 -2.94
C LYS A 170 -22.23 7.38 -2.92
N SER A 171 -21.27 7.68 -2.05
CA SER A 171 -20.05 6.88 -1.89
C SER A 171 -20.28 5.45 -1.38
N LYS A 172 -21.49 5.12 -0.91
CA LYS A 172 -21.87 3.77 -0.44
C LYS A 172 -22.61 2.95 -1.49
N GLN A 173 -22.78 3.48 -2.71
CA GLN A 173 -23.44 2.76 -3.81
C GLN A 173 -22.44 1.99 -4.69
N GLU A 174 -21.20 2.45 -4.75
CA GLU A 174 -20.17 1.95 -5.67
C GLU A 174 -18.93 1.50 -4.90
N THR A 175 -18.21 0.54 -5.48
CA THR A 175 -16.94 0.08 -4.93
C THR A 175 -15.95 1.16 -5.27
N LYS A 176 -15.13 1.58 -4.32
CA LYS A 176 -14.12 2.61 -4.59
C LYS A 176 -13.13 2.07 -5.61
N HIS A 177 -12.74 2.89 -6.58
CA HIS A 177 -11.69 2.51 -7.50
C HIS A 177 -10.38 2.27 -6.72
N LEU A 178 -9.57 1.31 -7.16
CA LEU A 178 -8.34 0.90 -6.45
C LEU A 178 -7.40 2.09 -6.22
N THR A 179 -7.28 2.98 -7.21
CA THR A 179 -6.44 4.19 -7.15
C THR A 179 -6.90 5.22 -6.12
N ASP A 180 -8.15 5.15 -5.66
CA ASP A 180 -8.73 6.06 -4.66
C ASP A 180 -8.57 5.52 -3.24
N LEU A 181 -7.97 4.34 -3.08
CA LEU A 181 -7.76 3.72 -1.77
C LEU A 181 -6.55 4.34 -1.07
N THR A 182 -6.82 5.01 0.04
CA THR A 182 -5.79 5.43 0.99
C THR A 182 -5.24 4.24 1.78
N LEU A 183 -4.08 4.39 2.42
CA LEU A 183 -3.52 3.37 3.32
C LEU A 183 -4.53 2.90 4.39
N GLY A 184 -5.31 3.80 4.95
CA GLY A 184 -6.36 3.44 5.92
C GLY A 184 -7.47 2.59 5.31
N ASN A 185 -7.84 2.85 4.04
CA ASN A 185 -8.80 1.99 3.33
C ASN A 185 -8.22 0.60 3.10
N LEU A 186 -6.96 0.51 2.65
CA LEU A 186 -6.26 -0.75 2.38
C LEU A 186 -6.12 -1.60 3.64
N ILE A 187 -5.62 -1.03 4.74
CA ILE A 187 -5.49 -1.73 6.03
C ILE A 187 -6.84 -2.34 6.46
N ASN A 188 -7.91 -1.55 6.40
CA ASN A 188 -9.24 -2.01 6.76
C ASN A 188 -9.76 -3.09 5.78
N PHE A 189 -9.47 -2.97 4.49
CA PHE A 189 -9.83 -3.97 3.48
C PHE A 189 -9.18 -5.32 3.78
N TYR A 190 -7.86 -5.36 3.92
CA TYR A 190 -7.13 -6.61 4.16
C TYR A 190 -7.48 -7.24 5.50
N HIS A 191 -7.68 -6.43 6.54
CA HIS A 191 -8.16 -6.91 7.83
C HIS A 191 -9.56 -7.53 7.72
N SER A 192 -10.49 -6.87 7.02
CA SER A 192 -11.88 -7.36 6.88
C SER A 192 -11.97 -8.62 6.02
N ASN A 193 -11.03 -8.83 5.09
CA ASN A 193 -10.95 -10.00 4.24
C ASN A 193 -10.07 -11.13 4.83
N ASN A 194 -9.68 -11.03 6.11
CA ASN A 194 -8.94 -12.07 6.84
C ASN A 194 -7.68 -12.54 6.11
N LEU A 195 -6.93 -11.61 5.50
CA LEU A 195 -5.68 -11.95 4.81
C LEU A 195 -4.69 -12.64 5.77
N TRP A 196 -4.65 -12.20 7.02
CA TRP A 196 -3.88 -12.80 8.10
C TRP A 196 -4.79 -13.54 9.09
N SER A 197 -4.20 -14.52 9.79
CA SER A 197 -4.93 -15.31 10.79
C SER A 197 -5.50 -14.43 11.91
N GLU A 198 -6.66 -14.82 12.47
CA GLU A 198 -7.31 -14.06 13.56
C GLU A 198 -6.37 -13.77 14.74
N LYS A 199 -5.42 -14.68 15.01
CA LYS A 199 -4.42 -14.53 16.07
C LYS A 199 -3.48 -13.35 15.83
N ASP A 200 -3.07 -13.14 14.58
CA ASP A 200 -2.09 -12.12 14.20
C ASP A 200 -2.74 -10.85 13.63
N ALA A 201 -3.99 -10.91 13.17
CA ALA A 201 -4.65 -9.85 12.41
C ALA A 201 -4.71 -8.51 13.15
N SER A 202 -5.01 -8.52 14.45
CA SER A 202 -5.05 -7.28 15.25
C SER A 202 -3.67 -6.66 15.38
N GLU A 203 -2.63 -7.46 15.69
CA GLU A 203 -1.26 -6.95 15.85
C GLU A 203 -0.72 -6.38 14.54
N ILE A 204 -0.97 -7.06 13.42
CA ILE A 204 -0.57 -6.59 12.09
C ILE A 204 -1.27 -5.28 11.75
N ARG A 205 -2.58 -5.21 12.00
CA ARG A 205 -3.35 -3.97 11.81
C ARG A 205 -2.77 -2.83 12.65
N ASP A 206 -2.51 -3.07 13.93
CA ASP A 206 -1.97 -2.06 14.84
C ASP A 206 -0.60 -1.55 14.37
N LYS A 207 0.27 -2.45 13.87
CA LYS A 207 1.57 -2.06 13.26
C LYS A 207 1.41 -1.25 11.98
N MET A 208 0.48 -1.63 11.10
CA MET A 208 0.21 -0.85 9.89
C MET A 208 -0.40 0.53 10.22
N ASP A 209 -1.29 0.60 11.21
CA ASP A 209 -1.88 1.86 11.68
C ASP A 209 -0.83 2.75 12.35
N PHE A 210 0.13 2.17 13.08
CA PHE A 210 1.28 2.90 13.60
C PHE A 210 2.10 3.54 12.47
N ILE A 211 2.46 2.77 11.43
CA ILE A 211 3.14 3.31 10.24
C ILE A 211 2.31 4.44 9.59
N ARG A 212 0.99 4.21 9.44
CA ARG A 212 0.06 5.19 8.84
C ARG A 212 0.02 6.51 9.63
N GLU A 213 -0.01 6.45 10.96
CA GLU A 213 -0.03 7.66 11.79
C GLU A 213 1.34 8.34 11.86
N SER A 214 2.44 7.57 11.93
CA SER A 214 3.82 8.10 11.88
C SER A 214 4.12 8.81 10.58
N ARG A 215 3.60 8.33 9.43
CA ARG A 215 3.64 9.04 8.13
C ARG A 215 3.07 10.45 8.21
N ASN A 216 2.07 10.67 9.07
CA ASN A 216 1.38 11.96 9.22
C ASN A 216 2.12 12.93 10.16
N CYS A 217 3.36 12.64 10.59
CA CYS A 217 4.14 13.49 11.49
C CYS A 217 4.49 14.89 10.93
N VAL A 218 4.22 15.16 9.64
CA VAL A 218 4.54 16.41 8.94
C VAL A 218 3.66 17.63 9.28
N HIS A 219 2.60 17.46 10.08
CA HIS A 219 1.65 18.54 10.35
C HIS A 219 2.18 19.54 11.41
N SER A 220 2.69 20.70 11.00
CA SER A 220 3.29 21.70 11.91
C SER A 220 2.37 22.28 12.99
N PHE A 221 1.05 22.28 12.78
CA PHE A 221 0.07 22.82 13.73
C PHE A 221 -0.54 21.77 14.67
N LYS A 222 -0.12 20.50 14.53
CA LYS A 222 -0.55 19.42 15.40
C LYS A 222 0.71 18.78 15.96
N GLU A 223 0.91 18.88 17.26
CA GLU A 223 1.98 18.14 17.90
C GLU A 223 1.71 16.64 17.69
N ARG A 224 2.55 16.02 16.85
CA ARG A 224 2.48 14.62 16.52
C ARG A 224 3.80 13.97 16.89
N TYR A 225 3.68 12.79 17.48
CA TYR A 225 4.82 11.95 17.74
C TYR A 225 5.49 11.56 16.42
N VAL A 226 6.79 11.82 16.31
CA VAL A 226 7.61 11.48 15.13
C VAL A 226 8.18 10.06 15.24
N GLY A 227 8.08 9.43 16.41
CA GLY A 227 8.70 8.13 16.64
C GLY A 227 10.17 8.22 17.05
N THR A 228 10.76 7.05 17.24
CA THR A 228 12.19 6.81 17.48
C THR A 228 12.78 5.98 16.32
N TRP A 229 14.10 5.96 16.23
CA TRP A 229 14.80 5.11 15.28
C TRP A 229 14.61 3.60 15.55
N GLU A 230 14.44 3.21 16.81
CA GLU A 230 14.14 1.82 17.17
C GLU A 230 12.76 1.38 16.66
N GLU A 231 11.75 2.22 16.85
CA GLU A 231 10.39 1.99 16.32
C GLU A 231 10.38 1.97 14.79
N LEU A 232 11.16 2.85 14.14
CA LEU A 232 11.34 2.83 12.70
C LEU A 232 11.99 1.52 12.24
N LEU A 233 13.05 1.07 12.92
CA LEU A 233 13.74 -0.18 12.58
C LEU A 233 12.81 -1.39 12.72
N ASP A 234 12.02 -1.48 13.80
CA ASP A 234 11.00 -2.53 13.93
C ASP A 234 9.96 -2.46 12.80
N SER A 235 9.55 -1.25 12.42
CA SER A 235 8.56 -1.03 11.37
C SER A 235 9.10 -1.37 9.97
N LEU A 236 10.39 -1.16 9.71
CA LEU A 236 11.06 -1.60 8.48
C LEU A 236 11.15 -3.11 8.42
N ARG A 237 11.47 -3.78 9.53
CA ARG A 237 11.47 -5.25 9.63
C ARG A 237 10.07 -5.82 9.41
N PHE A 238 9.06 -5.19 10.00
CA PHE A 238 7.66 -5.50 9.76
C PHE A 238 7.29 -5.38 8.27
N PHE A 239 7.63 -4.25 7.64
CA PHE A 239 7.34 -4.00 6.23
C PHE A 239 8.01 -5.03 5.30
N ALA A 240 9.28 -5.36 5.54
CA ALA A 240 9.97 -6.41 4.80
C ALA A 240 9.28 -7.78 4.94
N GLN A 241 8.83 -8.12 6.16
CA GLN A 241 8.08 -9.34 6.41
C GLN A 241 6.73 -9.36 5.68
N VAL A 242 5.97 -8.26 5.72
CA VAL A 242 4.70 -8.15 4.98
C VAL A 242 4.93 -8.35 3.48
N MET A 243 5.93 -7.69 2.91
CA MET A 243 6.26 -7.82 1.48
C MET A 243 6.59 -9.27 1.11
N LEU A 244 7.37 -9.96 1.94
CA LEU A 244 7.72 -11.37 1.73
C LEU A 244 6.49 -12.29 1.80
N GLU A 245 5.56 -12.02 2.71
CA GLU A 245 4.31 -12.78 2.82
C GLU A 245 3.38 -12.54 1.61
N LEU A 246 3.28 -11.30 1.14
CA LEU A 246 2.50 -10.97 -0.05
C LEU A 246 3.12 -11.59 -1.31
N LEU A 247 4.45 -11.59 -1.42
CA LEU A 247 5.18 -12.28 -2.48
C LEU A 247 4.82 -13.76 -2.54
N GLY A 248 4.79 -14.44 -1.39
CA GLY A 248 4.42 -15.85 -1.29
C GLY A 248 2.94 -16.15 -1.57
N ARG A 249 2.12 -15.12 -1.81
CA ARG A 249 0.70 -15.22 -2.15
C ARG A 249 0.43 -14.80 -3.59
N LEU A 250 1.44 -14.47 -4.39
CA LEU A 250 1.21 -14.23 -5.81
C LEU A 250 0.86 -15.56 -6.51
N PRO A 251 0.02 -15.53 -7.56
CA PRO A 251 -0.21 -16.69 -8.39
C PRO A 251 1.09 -17.20 -9.01
N ASP A 252 1.30 -18.52 -8.99
CA ASP A 252 2.38 -19.16 -9.73
C ASP A 252 1.97 -19.26 -11.20
N VAL A 253 2.73 -18.59 -12.07
CA VAL A 253 2.46 -18.49 -13.51
C VAL A 253 3.61 -19.03 -14.35
N ASP A 254 4.65 -19.60 -13.73
CA ASP A 254 5.87 -20.03 -14.43
C ASP A 254 5.55 -21.14 -15.46
N ASP A 255 4.68 -22.09 -15.12
CA ASP A 255 4.23 -23.15 -16.04
C ASP A 255 3.51 -22.58 -17.28
N MET A 256 2.68 -21.55 -17.10
CA MET A 256 1.94 -20.90 -18.19
C MET A 256 2.89 -20.17 -19.14
N LEU A 257 3.86 -19.45 -18.57
CA LEU A 257 4.89 -18.75 -19.33
C LEU A 257 5.79 -19.72 -20.10
N GLN A 258 6.18 -20.83 -19.46
CA GLN A 258 6.98 -21.87 -20.11
C GLN A 258 6.22 -22.45 -21.31
N TYR A 259 4.95 -22.80 -21.15
CA TYR A 259 4.12 -23.30 -22.25
C TYR A 259 4.02 -22.29 -23.41
N GLU A 260 3.84 -21.00 -23.12
CA GLU A 260 3.78 -19.97 -24.16
C GLU A 260 5.11 -19.81 -24.91
N MET A 261 6.24 -19.89 -24.19
CA MET A 261 7.57 -19.87 -24.79
C MET A 261 7.80 -21.08 -25.71
N GLU A 262 7.40 -22.28 -25.28
CA GLU A 262 7.50 -23.50 -26.09
C GLU A 262 6.65 -23.40 -27.36
N LEU A 263 5.42 -22.91 -27.26
CA LEU A 263 4.53 -22.70 -28.40
C LEU A 263 5.09 -21.67 -29.40
N LYS A 264 5.63 -20.54 -28.91
CA LYS A 264 6.29 -19.54 -29.79
C LYS A 264 7.47 -20.15 -30.53
N ALA A 265 8.31 -20.93 -29.84
CA ALA A 265 9.46 -21.59 -30.45
C ALA A 265 9.07 -22.67 -31.46
N GLU A 266 7.94 -23.35 -31.28
CA GLU A 266 7.39 -24.30 -32.25
C GLU A 266 6.88 -23.57 -33.50
N ILE A 267 6.10 -22.50 -33.34
CA ILE A 267 5.59 -21.67 -34.45
C ILE A 267 6.76 -21.09 -35.26
N GLU A 268 7.80 -20.57 -34.59
CA GLU A 268 8.99 -20.05 -35.28
C GLU A 268 9.70 -21.14 -36.08
N ARG A 269 9.87 -22.34 -35.50
CA ARG A 269 10.46 -23.49 -36.22
C ARG A 269 9.63 -23.88 -37.44
N GLU A 270 8.31 -23.95 -37.31
CA GLU A 270 7.43 -24.26 -38.45
C GLU A 270 7.53 -23.19 -39.55
N TYR A 271 7.58 -21.91 -39.17
CA TYR A 271 7.72 -20.79 -40.12
C TYR A 271 9.02 -20.89 -40.93
N TYR A 272 10.17 -21.12 -40.28
CA TYR A 272 11.45 -21.23 -40.98
C TYR A 272 11.60 -22.53 -41.77
N SER A 273 11.05 -23.65 -41.28
CA SER A 273 11.06 -24.92 -42.01
C SER A 273 10.31 -24.87 -43.35
N ASN A 274 9.29 -24.01 -43.46
CA ASN A 274 8.54 -23.79 -44.69
C ASN A 274 9.24 -22.85 -45.69
N TYR A 275 10.26 -22.10 -45.28
CA TYR A 275 11.05 -21.22 -46.15
C TYR A 275 12.30 -21.89 -46.73
N ASP A 276 12.79 -22.97 -46.11
CA ASP A 276 13.95 -23.75 -46.60
C ASP A 276 13.61 -24.69 -47.79
N TYR A 277 12.35 -24.72 -48.24
CA TYR A 277 11.88 -25.54 -49.36
C TYR A 277 11.59 -24.75 -50.66
N TYR A 278 12.07 -23.50 -50.77
CA TYR A 278 11.98 -22.68 -52.00
C TYR A 278 13.35 -22.30 -52.59
#